data_AF-A0A263BSI4-F1
#
_entry.id   AF-A0A263BSI4-F1
#
_cell.length_a   1.000
_cell.length_b   1.000
_cell.length_c   1.000
_cell.angle_alpha   90.00
_cell.angle_beta   90.00
_cell.angle_gamma   90.00
#
_symmetry.space_group_name_H-M   'P 1'
#
loop_
_entity.id
_entity.type
_entity.pdbx_description
1 polymer ?
#
loop_
_entity_poly.entity_id
_entity_poly.type
_entity_poly.pdbx_seq_one_letter_code
_entity_poly.pdbx_strand_id
1 'polypeptide(L)'
;MKNDQPNQNLVQVKEPTEEVLNALYATIFLEHCVFTSNKESIEQSIEKALEERDKDAFLMYTDQLNAFMANYENGLKITENGFEFLVFFCKKKDHDF
;
A
#
# COMPACT_ATOMS: atom_id res chain seq x y z
N MET A 1 -45.98 8.95 -32.45
CA MET A 1 -45.37 9.50 -31.22
C MET A 1 -45.71 8.55 -30.08
N LYS A 2 -44.77 7.69 -29.68
CA LYS A 2 -44.84 6.92 -28.44
C LYS A 2 -43.48 7.09 -27.75
N ASN A 3 -43.56 7.41 -26.48
CA ASN A 3 -42.53 8.08 -25.69
C ASN A 3 -41.31 7.17 -25.45
N ASP A 4 -40.15 7.62 -25.89
CA ASP A 4 -38.86 7.14 -25.38
C ASP A 4 -38.70 7.69 -23.96
N GLN A 5 -39.05 6.89 -22.95
CA GLN A 5 -38.64 7.18 -21.58
C GLN A 5 -37.14 6.88 -21.44
N PRO A 6 -36.31 7.83 -20.97
CA PRO A 6 -34.93 7.50 -20.65
C PRO A 6 -34.93 6.55 -19.46
N ASN A 7 -34.41 5.33 -19.67
CA ASN A 7 -34.15 4.37 -18.60
C ASN A 7 -33.06 4.94 -17.69
N GLN A 8 -33.48 5.64 -16.64
CA GLN A 8 -32.61 6.14 -15.59
C GLN A 8 -32.17 4.96 -14.72
N ASN A 9 -31.18 4.19 -15.19
CA ASN A 9 -30.33 3.40 -14.31
C ASN A 9 -29.51 4.39 -13.46
N LEU A 10 -30.13 4.94 -12.42
CA LEU A 10 -29.42 5.66 -11.36
C LEU A 10 -28.61 4.61 -10.62
N VAL A 11 -27.33 4.48 -10.96
CA VAL A 11 -26.36 3.82 -10.10
C VAL A 11 -26.39 4.59 -8.78
N GLN A 12 -27.05 4.05 -7.77
CA GLN A 12 -27.00 4.63 -6.42
C GLN A 12 -25.55 4.54 -5.98
N VAL A 13 -24.86 5.68 -5.98
CA VAL A 13 -23.55 5.83 -5.34
C VAL A 13 -23.82 5.72 -3.85
N LYS A 14 -23.73 4.50 -3.31
CA LYS A 14 -23.89 4.24 -1.88
C LYS A 14 -22.64 4.77 -1.19
N GLU A 15 -22.80 5.74 -0.30
CA GLU A 15 -21.70 6.19 0.55
C GLU A 15 -21.35 5.10 1.57
N PRO A 16 -20.06 4.92 1.90
CA PRO A 16 -19.66 3.96 2.92
C PRO A 16 -20.22 4.39 4.28
N THR A 17 -20.66 3.41 5.07
CA THR A 17 -21.06 3.69 6.45
C THR A 17 -19.81 4.02 7.29
N GLU A 18 -20.02 4.68 8.43
CA GLU A 18 -18.93 4.98 9.37
C GLU A 18 -18.18 3.70 9.81
N GLU A 19 -18.90 2.61 10.04
CA GLU A 19 -18.30 1.30 10.37
C GLU A 19 -17.36 0.80 9.25
N VAL A 20 -17.78 0.93 7.99
CA VAL A 20 -16.97 0.56 6.81
C VAL A 20 -15.73 1.45 6.73
N LEU A 21 -15.88 2.75 6.95
CA LEU A 21 -14.74 3.68 6.96
C LEU A 21 -13.76 3.34 8.08
N ASN A 22 -14.25 3.07 9.30
CA ASN A 22 -13.41 2.70 10.44
C ASN A 22 -12.66 1.39 10.20
N ALA A 23 -13.32 0.38 9.60
CA ALA A 23 -12.68 -0.88 9.23
C ALA A 23 -11.59 -0.69 8.16
N LEU A 24 -11.85 0.16 7.16
CA LEU A 24 -10.87 0.54 6.15
C LEU A 24 -9.67 1.24 6.80
N TYR A 25 -9.89 2.25 7.64
CA TYR A 25 -8.81 2.95 8.33
C TYR A 25 -7.98 2.04 9.22
N ALA A 26 -8.63 1.13 9.97
CA ALA A 26 -7.94 0.16 10.80
C ALA A 26 -7.04 -0.76 9.96
N THR A 27 -7.55 -1.25 8.83
CA THR A 27 -6.78 -2.10 7.90
C THR A 27 -5.61 -1.34 7.31
N ILE A 28 -5.84 -0.13 6.80
CA ILE A 28 -4.78 0.73 6.23
C ILE A 28 -3.70 1.01 7.26
N PHE A 29 -4.10 1.33 8.50
CA PHE A 29 -3.18 1.60 9.59
C PHE A 29 -2.33 0.38 9.94
N LEU A 30 -2.95 -0.80 10.06
CA LEU A 30 -2.24 -2.06 10.33
C LEU A 30 -1.23 -2.37 9.23
N GLU A 31 -1.63 -2.27 7.96
CA GLU A 31 -0.74 -2.49 6.82
C GLU A 31 0.42 -1.50 6.82
N HIS A 32 0.16 -0.24 7.18
CA HIS A 32 1.22 0.75 7.32
C HIS A 32 2.20 0.40 8.45
N CYS A 33 1.71 -0.03 9.61
CA CYS A 33 2.56 -0.48 10.71
C CYS A 33 3.43 -1.67 10.31
N VAL A 34 2.84 -2.67 9.62
CA VAL A 34 3.57 -3.84 9.11
C VAL A 34 4.65 -3.40 8.13
N PHE A 35 4.31 -2.53 7.18
CA PHE A 35 5.25 -2.00 6.20
C PHE A 35 6.44 -1.30 6.89
N THR A 36 6.16 -0.34 7.77
CA THR A 36 7.18 0.45 8.45
C THR A 36 8.06 -0.42 9.34
N SER A 37 7.48 -1.31 10.14
CA SER A 37 8.26 -2.16 11.05
C SER A 37 9.19 -3.12 10.31
N ASN A 38 8.72 -3.73 9.22
CA ASN A 38 9.55 -4.62 8.41
C ASN A 38 10.67 -3.84 7.72
N LYS A 39 10.35 -2.67 7.17
CA LYS A 39 11.35 -1.80 6.54
C LYS A 39 12.44 -1.40 7.53
N GLU A 40 12.06 -0.90 8.70
CA GLU A 40 12.99 -0.49 9.76
C GLU A 40 13.88 -1.65 10.22
N SER A 41 13.32 -2.85 10.38
CA SER A 41 14.10 -4.03 10.78
C SER A 41 15.18 -4.40 9.75
N ILE A 42 14.87 -4.32 8.46
CA ILE A 42 15.83 -4.58 7.39
C ILE A 42 16.89 -3.47 7.35
N GLU A 43 16.47 -2.20 7.45
CA GLU A 43 17.39 -1.05 7.47
C GLU A 43 18.38 -1.09 8.65
N GLN A 44 17.91 -1.48 9.84
CA GLN A 44 18.79 -1.71 11.00
C GLN A 44 19.79 -2.85 10.76
N SER A 45 19.39 -3.89 10.04
CA SER A 45 20.28 -5.01 9.69
C SER A 45 21.36 -4.57 8.70
N ILE A 46 21.03 -3.69 7.76
CA ILE A 46 21.98 -3.04 6.85
C ILE A 46 22.96 -2.16 7.63
N GLU A 47 22.46 -1.31 8.54
CA GLU A 47 23.29 -0.43 9.36
C GLU A 47 24.30 -1.22 10.18
N LYS A 48 23.83 -2.30 10.85
CA LYS A 48 24.69 -3.21 11.59
C LYS A 48 25.77 -3.85 10.71
N ALA A 49 25.41 -4.31 9.51
CA ALA A 49 26.39 -4.89 8.58
C ALA A 49 27.46 -3.87 8.15
N LEU A 50 27.10 -2.60 7.99
CA LEU A 50 28.04 -1.51 7.71
C LEU A 50 28.99 -1.26 8.89
N GLU A 51 28.46 -1.22 10.12
CA GLU A 51 29.27 -1.05 11.34
C GLU A 51 30.31 -2.19 11.49
N GLU A 52 29.89 -3.42 11.22
CA GLU A 52 30.72 -4.63 11.30
C GLU A 52 31.65 -4.79 10.08
N ARG A 53 31.51 -3.94 9.05
CA ARG A 53 32.19 -4.04 7.75
C ARG A 53 31.97 -5.39 7.06
N ASP A 54 30.82 -6.02 7.31
CA ASP A 54 30.43 -7.27 6.68
C ASP A 54 29.76 -6.97 5.33
N LYS A 55 30.55 -7.10 4.26
CA LYS A 55 30.11 -6.86 2.89
C LYS A 55 29.02 -7.83 2.45
N ASP A 56 29.12 -9.09 2.84
CA ASP A 56 28.21 -10.13 2.36
C ASP A 56 26.83 -9.97 3.03
N ALA A 57 26.82 -9.69 4.34
CA ALA A 57 25.59 -9.34 5.05
C ALA A 57 24.95 -8.06 4.52
N PHE A 58 25.74 -7.02 4.23
CA PHE A 58 25.23 -5.79 3.64
C PHE A 58 24.52 -6.03 2.31
N LEU A 59 25.14 -6.80 1.40
CA LEU A 59 24.54 -7.13 0.11
C LEU A 59 23.26 -7.95 0.28
N MET A 60 23.27 -8.95 1.16
CA MET A 60 22.11 -9.78 1.45
C MET A 60 20.91 -8.95 1.96
N TYR A 61 21.13 -8.08 2.95
CA TYR A 61 20.04 -7.25 3.50
C TYR A 61 19.60 -6.16 2.54
N THR A 62 20.50 -5.64 1.70
CA THR A 62 20.13 -4.69 0.63
C THR A 62 19.24 -5.36 -0.41
N ASP A 63 19.55 -6.58 -0.83
CA ASP A 63 18.71 -7.35 -1.75
C ASP A 63 17.35 -7.67 -1.12
N GLN A 64 17.33 -8.01 0.18
CA GLN A 64 16.09 -8.21 0.93
C GLN A 64 15.24 -6.93 0.97
N LEU A 65 15.85 -5.76 1.21
CA LEU A 65 15.14 -4.49 1.20
C LEU A 65 14.57 -4.18 -0.18
N ASN A 66 15.34 -4.40 -1.25
CA ASN A 66 14.88 -4.18 -2.62
C ASN A 66 13.70 -5.09 -2.97
N ALA A 67 13.79 -6.38 -2.64
CA ALA A 67 12.70 -7.32 -2.85
C ALA A 67 11.45 -6.96 -2.02
N PHE A 68 11.64 -6.54 -0.76
CA PHE A 68 10.56 -6.04 0.08
C PHE A 68 9.88 -4.83 -0.55
N MET A 69 10.65 -3.82 -0.97
CA MET A 69 10.10 -2.61 -1.59
C MET A 69 9.37 -2.90 -2.91
N ALA A 70 9.86 -3.84 -3.71
CA ALA A 70 9.20 -4.25 -4.95
C ALA A 70 7.79 -4.81 -4.72
N ASN A 71 7.56 -5.50 -3.59
CA ASN A 71 6.23 -6.02 -3.24
C ASN A 71 5.20 -4.90 -2.97
N TYR A 72 5.66 -3.69 -2.61
CA TYR A 72 4.81 -2.55 -2.29
C TYR A 72 4.83 -1.44 -3.35
N GLU A 73 5.59 -1.60 -4.43
CA GLU A 73 5.80 -0.58 -5.48
C GLU A 73 4.49 -0.13 -6.13
N ASN A 74 3.58 -1.07 -6.36
CA ASN A 74 2.29 -0.81 -7.00
C ASN A 74 1.19 -0.42 -6.02
N GLY A 75 1.53 -0.28 -4.74
CA GLY A 75 0.57 -0.11 -3.66
C GLY A 75 -0.20 -1.39 -3.33
N LEU A 76 -1.00 -1.33 -2.27
CA LEU A 76 -1.85 -2.42 -1.81
C LEU A 76 -3.31 -2.08 -2.04
N LYS A 77 -4.05 -3.03 -2.61
CA LYS A 77 -5.49 -2.91 -2.77
C LYS A 77 -6.19 -3.44 -1.53
N ILE A 78 -6.92 -2.57 -0.83
CA ILE A 78 -7.73 -2.92 0.35
C ILE A 78 -9.20 -2.81 -0.05
N THR A 79 -9.99 -3.84 0.25
CA THR A 79 -11.42 -3.90 -0.10
C THR A 79 -12.25 -4.17 1.14
N GLU A 80 -13.29 -3.36 1.37
CA GLU A 80 -14.23 -3.54 2.48
C GLU A 80 -15.65 -3.22 2.01
N ASN A 81 -16.58 -4.16 2.18
CA ASN A 81 -18.01 -3.98 1.83
C ASN A 81 -18.30 -3.35 0.46
N GLY A 82 -17.49 -3.69 -0.56
CA GLY A 82 -17.62 -3.19 -1.93
C GLY A 82 -16.92 -1.86 -2.21
N PHE A 83 -16.22 -1.29 -1.23
CA PHE A 83 -15.36 -0.12 -1.40
C PHE A 83 -13.91 -0.58 -1.54
N GLU A 84 -13.21 -0.02 -2.53
CA GLU A 84 -11.81 -0.34 -2.83
C GLU A 84 -10.92 0.88 -2.65
N PHE A 85 -9.80 0.70 -1.94
CA PHE A 85 -8.77 1.71 -1.74
C PHE A 85 -7.43 1.18 -2.23
N LEU A 86 -6.71 2.03 -2.95
CA LEU A 86 -5.32 1.77 -3.34
C LEU A 86 -4.40 2.61 -2.44
N VAL A 87 -3.60 1.93 -1.62
CA VAL A 87 -2.70 2.58 -0.66
C VAL A 87 -1.27 2.48 -1.14
N PHE A 88 -0.58 3.60 -1.18
CA PHE A 88 0.85 3.68 -1.49
C PHE A 88 1.64 3.95 -0.21
N PHE A 89 2.66 3.13 0.04
CA PHE A 89 3.50 3.22 1.24
C PHE A 89 4.82 3.97 1.00
N CYS A 90 5.21 4.10 -0.27
CA CYS A 90 6.34 4.89 -0.72
C CYS A 90 5.87 5.96 -1.70
N LYS A 91 6.51 7.14 -1.66
CA LYS A 91 6.34 8.11 -2.75
C LYS A 91 6.75 7.43 -4.05
N LYS A 92 5.90 7.53 -5.09
CA LYS A 92 6.34 7.17 -6.44
C LYS A 92 7.59 8.00 -6.73
N LYS A 93 8.63 7.35 -7.24
CA LYS A 93 9.73 8.09 -7.87
C LYS A 93 9.11 8.74 -9.08
N ASP A 94 8.84 10.04 -8.99
CA ASP A 94 8.55 10.83 -10.17
C ASP A 94 9.78 10.66 -11.07
N HIS A 95 9.58 10.07 -12.26
CA HIS A 95 10.58 10.13 -13.32
C HIS A 95 10.64 11.58 -13.79
N ASP A 96 11.38 12.40 -13.06
CA ASP A 96 11.86 13.68 -13.58
C ASP A 96 12.83 13.37 -14.72
N PHE A 97 12.34 13.57 -15.95
CA PHE A 97 13.14 13.66 -17.16
C PHE A 97 13.54 15.11 -17.43
#